data_AF-A0A3N8LAJ6-F1
#
_entry.id   AF-A0A3N8LAJ6-F1
#
_cell.length_a   1.000
_cell.length_b   1.000
_cell.length_c   1.000
_cell.angle_alpha   90.00
_cell.angle_beta   90.00
_cell.angle_gamma   90.00
#
_symmetry.space_group_name_H-M   'P 1'
#
loop_
_entity.id
_entity.type
_entity.pdbx_description
1 polymer ?
#
loop_
_entity_poly.entity_id
_entity_poly.type
_entity_poly.pdbx_seq_one_letter_code
_entity_poly.pdbx_strand_id
1 'polypeptide(L)'
;MTSTFMRRMIRLTLWLIATPIVLVLLLLVIVVGARYEKDEGSCPDAPAAELEARILVFAKERGYRLTNVRFENNPRYHADALGWWGFNLSAREGTYGATIDCKGRITGFGKIQQLPLTQPSRPNDSARRQEK
;
A
#
# COMPACT_ATOMS: atom_id res chain seq x y z
N MET A 1 26.44 -51.25 21.34
CA MET A 1 26.91 -49.87 21.63
C MET A 1 26.86 -48.92 20.42
N THR A 2 26.93 -49.40 19.17
CA THR A 2 26.89 -48.58 17.94
C THR A 2 25.53 -47.93 17.64
N SER A 3 24.43 -48.62 17.94
CA SER A 3 23.04 -48.14 17.72
C SER A 3 22.70 -46.84 18.49
N THR A 4 23.16 -46.72 19.74
CA THR A 4 22.96 -45.51 20.55
C THR A 4 23.81 -44.35 20.08
N PHE A 5 25.05 -44.61 19.64
CA PHE A 5 25.95 -43.59 19.11
C PHE A 5 25.44 -43.01 17.79
N MET A 6 24.94 -43.87 16.90
CA MET A 6 24.37 -43.47 15.62
C MET A 6 23.09 -42.63 15.79
N ARG A 7 22.21 -43.01 16.73
CA ARG A 7 21.04 -42.19 17.09
C ARG A 7 21.43 -40.84 17.68
N ARG A 8 22.54 -40.76 18.43
CA ARG A 8 23.03 -39.51 19.02
C ARG A 8 23.59 -38.58 17.95
N MET A 9 24.36 -39.12 17.01
CA MET A 9 24.88 -38.36 15.86
C MET A 9 23.74 -37.82 14.99
N ILE A 10 22.74 -38.65 14.66
CA ILE A 10 21.57 -38.21 13.87
C ILE A 10 20.82 -37.08 14.59
N ARG A 11 20.61 -37.19 15.91
CA ARG A 11 19.97 -36.13 16.70
C ARG A 11 20.78 -34.85 16.73
N LEU A 12 22.11 -34.94 16.84
CA LEU A 12 22.99 -33.76 16.80
C LEU A 12 22.93 -33.06 15.44
N THR A 13 22.99 -33.82 14.34
CA THR A 13 22.86 -33.26 12.99
C THR A 13 21.49 -32.62 12.77
N LEU A 14 20.42 -33.26 13.23
CA LEU A 14 19.07 -32.70 13.17
C LEU A 14 18.94 -31.40 13.97
N TRP A 15 19.52 -31.34 15.17
CA TRP A 15 19.54 -30.11 15.97
C TRP A 15 20.32 -29.00 15.27
N LEU A 16 21.50 -29.31 14.72
CA LEU A 16 22.32 -28.35 13.99
C LEU A 16 21.61 -27.74 12.77
N ILE A 17 20.70 -28.48 12.14
CA ILE A 17 19.90 -27.99 11.02
C ILE A 17 18.63 -27.27 11.50
N ALA A 18 17.97 -27.78 12.54
CA ALA A 18 16.74 -27.19 13.05
C ALA A 18 16.98 -25.82 13.70
N THR A 19 18.07 -25.65 14.43
CA THR A 19 18.42 -24.39 15.11
C THR A 19 18.48 -23.19 14.16
N PRO A 20 19.22 -23.22 13.03
CA PRO A 20 19.25 -22.09 12.11
C PRO A 20 17.89 -21.86 11.44
N ILE A 21 17.13 -22.90 11.12
CA ILE A 21 15.78 -22.74 10.54
C ILE A 21 14.86 -22.00 11.52
N VAL A 22 14.84 -22.43 12.78
CA VAL A 22 14.06 -21.76 13.83
C VAL A 22 14.51 -20.32 14.02
N LEU A 23 15.83 -20.07 13.99
CA LEU A 23 16.37 -18.71 14.09
C LEU A 23 15.93 -17.83 12.92
N VAL A 24 16.00 -18.34 11.68
CA VAL A 24 15.53 -17.61 10.49
C VAL A 24 14.03 -17.32 10.58
N LEU A 25 13.22 -18.29 11.00
CA LEU A 25 11.78 -18.09 11.18
C LEU A 25 11.49 -17.04 12.26
N LEU A 26 12.22 -17.07 13.38
CA LEU A 26 12.09 -16.07 14.44
C LEU A 26 12.46 -14.68 13.93
N LEU A 27 13.57 -14.54 13.19
CA LEU A 27 13.98 -13.28 12.57
C LEU A 27 12.95 -12.78 11.56
N LEU A 28 12.36 -13.66 10.76
CA LEU A 28 11.26 -13.29 9.86
C LEU A 28 10.05 -12.81 10.63
N VAL A 29 9.65 -13.48 11.71
CA VAL A 29 8.55 -13.03 12.57
C VAL A 29 8.86 -11.70 13.24
N ILE A 30 10.11 -11.42 13.62
CA ILE A 30 10.52 -10.12 14.17
C ILE A 30 10.50 -9.04 13.08
N VAL A 31 11.01 -9.32 11.87
CA VAL A 31 11.00 -8.36 10.75
C VAL A 31 9.57 -8.07 10.29
N VAL A 32 8.74 -9.11 10.18
CA VAL A 32 7.31 -8.98 9.92
C VAL A 32 6.67 -8.23 11.08
N GLY A 33 6.88 -8.64 12.33
CA GLY A 33 6.36 -7.98 13.54
C GLY A 33 6.74 -6.50 13.64
N ALA A 34 7.99 -6.11 13.43
CA ALA A 34 8.43 -4.71 13.41
C ALA A 34 7.86 -3.94 12.19
N ARG A 35 7.56 -4.64 11.08
CA ARG A 35 6.76 -4.09 9.99
C ARG A 35 5.25 -4.04 10.31
N TYR A 36 4.77 -4.86 11.23
CA TYR A 36 3.37 -5.07 11.60
C TYR A 36 3.05 -4.61 13.03
N GLU A 37 3.92 -3.82 13.66
CA GLU A 37 3.64 -3.27 14.96
C GLU A 37 2.42 -2.37 14.78
N LYS A 38 1.37 -2.84 15.44
CA LYS A 38 -0.02 -2.54 15.17
C LYS A 38 -0.28 -1.22 15.86
N ASP A 39 0.11 -0.13 15.22
CA ASP A 39 -0.26 1.20 15.66
C ASP A 39 -1.78 1.29 15.55
N GLU A 40 -2.44 1.33 16.70
CA GLU A 40 -3.86 1.63 16.79
C GLU A 40 -4.10 3.02 16.18
N GLY A 41 -4.50 3.06 14.91
CA GLY A 41 -5.36 4.10 14.35
C GLY A 41 -4.81 5.52 14.25
N SER A 42 -3.50 5.76 14.20
CA SER A 42 -2.96 7.06 13.77
C SER A 42 -1.62 6.92 13.08
N CYS A 43 -1.55 7.36 11.82
CA CYS A 43 -0.25 7.62 11.21
C CYS A 43 0.45 8.73 12.01
N PRO A 44 1.78 8.66 12.20
CA PRO A 44 2.52 9.80 12.72
C PRO A 44 2.26 11.03 11.86
N ASP A 45 2.12 12.20 12.49
CA ASP A 45 1.88 13.50 11.84
C ASP A 45 3.10 13.91 11.01
N ALA A 46 3.32 13.24 9.87
CA ALA A 46 4.27 13.68 8.88
C ALA A 46 3.69 14.92 8.18
N PRO A 47 4.46 16.01 8.04
CA PRO A 47 3.96 17.20 7.38
C PRO A 47 3.61 16.86 5.93
N ALA A 48 2.41 17.26 5.47
CA ALA A 48 1.91 16.95 4.14
C ALA A 48 2.92 17.30 3.04
N ALA A 49 3.64 18.41 3.18
CA ALA A 49 4.69 18.84 2.26
C ALA A 49 5.83 17.83 2.08
N GLU A 50 6.21 17.08 3.13
CA GLU A 50 7.25 16.04 3.02
C GLU A 50 6.72 14.84 2.23
N LEU A 51 5.48 14.44 2.47
CA LEU A 51 4.83 13.34 1.76
C LEU A 51 4.64 13.70 0.27
N GLU A 52 4.23 14.93 -0.02
CA GLU A 52 4.12 15.47 -1.38
C GLU A 52 5.46 15.42 -2.12
N ALA A 53 6.55 15.87 -1.48
CA ALA A 53 7.89 15.80 -2.05
C ALA A 53 8.31 14.36 -2.38
N ARG A 54 8.02 13.39 -1.49
CA ARG A 54 8.28 11.97 -1.74
C ARG A 54 7.51 11.44 -2.93
N ILE A 55 6.25 11.84 -3.09
CA ILE A 55 5.41 11.46 -4.26
C ILE A 55 6.03 11.96 -5.55
N LEU A 56 6.51 13.21 -5.58
CA LEU A 56 7.15 13.78 -6.77
C LEU A 56 8.46 13.07 -7.13
N VAL A 57 9.28 12.76 -6.12
CA VAL A 57 10.54 12.00 -6.32
C VAL A 57 10.23 10.62 -6.89
N PHE A 58 9.29 9.89 -6.30
CA PHE A 58 8.90 8.57 -6.77
C PHE A 58 8.33 8.59 -8.19
N ALA A 59 7.48 9.57 -8.51
CA ALA A 59 6.92 9.73 -9.85
C ALA A 59 8.04 9.92 -10.88
N LYS A 60 9.03 10.77 -10.57
CA LYS A 60 10.20 11.02 -11.42
C LYS A 60 11.04 9.75 -11.60
N GLU A 61 11.32 9.02 -10.53
CA GLU A 61 12.08 7.75 -10.55
C GLU A 61 11.38 6.68 -11.40
N ARG A 62 10.04 6.65 -11.38
CA ARG A 62 9.22 5.76 -12.20
C ARG A 62 9.04 6.23 -13.66
N GLY A 63 9.66 7.35 -14.04
CA GLY A 63 9.65 7.87 -15.41
C GLY A 63 8.48 8.80 -15.72
N TYR A 64 7.64 9.16 -14.74
CA TYR A 64 6.61 10.17 -14.93
C TYR A 64 7.25 11.57 -14.92
N ARG A 65 7.25 12.23 -16.08
CA ARG A 65 7.63 13.65 -16.20
C ARG A 65 6.38 14.50 -16.03
N LEU A 66 6.06 14.83 -14.79
CA LEU A 66 4.90 15.67 -14.46
C LEU A 66 5.29 17.15 -14.51
N THR A 67 4.48 17.98 -15.14
CA THR A 67 4.71 19.44 -15.21
C THR A 67 3.52 20.21 -14.63
N ASN A 68 3.81 21.34 -13.98
CA ASN A 68 2.82 22.18 -13.30
C ASN A 68 1.95 21.38 -12.30
N VAL A 69 2.63 20.62 -11.43
CA VAL A 69 1.97 19.73 -10.46
C VAL A 69 1.32 20.55 -9.35
N ARG A 70 0.07 20.23 -9.05
CA ARG A 70 -0.68 20.76 -7.91
C ARG A 70 -1.34 19.61 -7.17
N PHE A 71 -1.13 19.55 -5.86
CA PHE A 71 -1.90 18.65 -5.01
C PHE A 71 -3.29 19.23 -4.80
N GLU A 72 -4.30 18.38 -4.99
CA GLU A 72 -5.71 18.74 -4.93
C GLU A 72 -6.28 18.37 -3.56
N ASN A 73 -6.76 19.39 -2.84
CA ASN A 73 -7.30 19.25 -1.49
C ASN A 73 -6.26 18.73 -0.49
N ASN A 74 -6.67 18.64 0.77
CA ASN A 74 -5.85 17.99 1.79
C ASN A 74 -5.79 16.48 1.55
N PRO A 75 -4.67 15.82 1.92
CA PRO A 75 -4.57 14.38 1.86
C PRO A 75 -5.66 13.73 2.70
N ARG A 76 -6.24 12.64 2.18
CA ARG A 76 -7.31 11.91 2.86
C ARG A 76 -6.74 10.73 3.62
N TYR A 77 -6.99 10.69 4.92
CA TYR A 77 -6.61 9.54 5.75
C TYR A 77 -7.64 8.42 5.63
N HIS A 78 -7.15 7.19 5.47
CA HIS A 78 -7.94 5.98 5.44
C HIS A 78 -7.45 5.05 6.55
N ALA A 79 -8.28 4.91 7.60
CA ALA A 79 -7.98 4.16 8.81
C ALA A 79 -8.31 2.64 8.69
N ASP A 80 -7.92 2.01 7.58
CA ASP A 80 -8.05 0.56 7.45
C ASP A 80 -7.01 -0.19 8.30
N ALA A 81 -6.86 -1.51 8.11
CA ALA A 81 -5.98 -2.34 8.93
C ALA A 81 -4.51 -1.88 8.99
N LEU A 82 -4.04 -1.06 8.04
CA LEU A 82 -2.66 -0.57 7.99
C LEU A 82 -2.55 0.97 8.00
N GLY A 83 -3.64 1.70 7.73
CA GLY A 83 -3.62 3.15 7.70
C GLY A 83 -2.85 3.69 6.49
N TRP A 84 -3.50 4.52 5.67
CA TRP A 84 -2.82 5.15 4.53
C TRP A 84 -3.41 6.51 4.20
N TRP A 85 -2.60 7.33 3.54
CA TRP A 85 -3.00 8.63 3.01
C TRP A 85 -3.17 8.57 1.51
N GLY A 86 -4.30 9.07 1.04
CA GLY A 86 -4.60 9.27 -0.37
C GLY A 86 -4.36 10.71 -0.79
N PHE A 87 -3.58 10.89 -1.85
CA PHE A 87 -3.28 12.18 -2.48
C PHE A 87 -3.87 12.21 -3.89
N ASN A 88 -4.59 13.27 -4.20
CA ASN A 88 -4.94 13.60 -5.57
C ASN A 88 -4.00 14.71 -6.05
N LEU A 89 -3.49 14.60 -7.26
CA LEU A 89 -2.71 15.67 -7.88
C LEU A 89 -3.12 15.86 -9.34
N SER A 90 -3.17 17.12 -9.76
CA SER A 90 -3.27 17.51 -11.16
C SER A 90 -1.90 17.90 -11.67
N ALA A 91 -1.62 17.48 -12.90
CA ALA A 91 -0.49 17.94 -13.68
C ALA A 91 -0.99 18.25 -15.09
N ARG A 92 -0.15 18.89 -15.91
CA ARG A 92 -0.50 19.14 -17.31
C ARG A 92 -0.82 17.85 -18.08
N GLU A 93 -0.21 16.74 -17.68
CA GLU A 93 -0.34 15.42 -18.30
C GLU A 93 -1.60 14.65 -17.87
N GLY A 94 -2.34 15.16 -16.89
CA GLY A 94 -3.60 14.62 -16.39
C GLY A 94 -3.70 14.61 -14.86
N THR A 95 -4.76 13.98 -14.37
CA THR A 95 -5.00 13.78 -12.94
C THR A 95 -4.42 12.44 -12.48
N TYR A 96 -3.72 12.44 -11.36
CA TYR A 96 -3.07 11.29 -10.77
C TYR A 96 -3.49 11.12 -9.31
N GLY A 97 -3.41 9.87 -8.86
CA GLY A 97 -3.61 9.47 -7.48
C GLY A 97 -2.33 8.84 -6.95
N ALA A 98 -2.01 9.13 -5.70
CA ALA A 98 -0.93 8.48 -4.97
C ALA A 98 -1.44 7.99 -3.61
N THR A 99 -0.95 6.84 -3.17
CA THR A 99 -1.23 6.29 -1.84
C THR A 99 0.07 6.06 -1.10
N ILE A 100 0.14 6.48 0.15
CA ILE A 100 1.30 6.35 1.02
C ILE A 100 0.87 5.72 2.34
N ASP A 101 1.59 4.69 2.79
CA ASP A 101 1.32 4.07 4.09
C ASP A 101 1.85 4.93 5.25
N CYS A 102 1.47 4.61 6.48
CA CYS A 102 1.95 5.33 7.67
C CYS A 102 3.48 5.29 7.86
N LYS A 103 4.20 4.41 7.13
CA LYS A 103 5.67 4.32 7.14
C LYS A 103 6.33 5.18 6.06
N GLY A 104 5.54 6.01 5.36
CA GLY A 104 6.02 6.90 4.31
C GLY A 104 6.39 6.16 3.01
N ARG A 105 5.94 4.92 2.83
CA ARG A 105 6.17 4.15 1.60
C ARG A 105 5.02 4.37 0.62
N ILE A 106 5.37 4.67 -0.63
CA ILE A 106 4.37 4.78 -1.70
C ILE A 106 3.88 3.39 -2.07
N THR A 107 2.60 3.14 -1.82
CA THR A 107 1.92 1.87 -2.08
C THR A 107 1.19 1.88 -3.42
N GLY A 108 0.95 3.05 -4.01
CA GLY A 108 0.26 3.21 -5.28
C GLY A 108 0.53 4.57 -5.91
N PHE A 109 0.67 4.58 -7.23
CA PHE A 109 0.79 5.81 -8.03
C PHE A 109 0.25 5.54 -9.44
N GLY A 110 -0.64 6.40 -9.95
CA GLY A 110 -1.16 6.23 -11.31
C GLY A 110 -2.13 7.31 -11.74
N LYS A 111 -2.48 7.34 -13.03
CA LYS A 111 -3.52 8.22 -13.56
C LYS A 111 -4.87 7.80 -13.01
N ILE A 112 -5.64 8.76 -12.51
CA ILE A 112 -7.05 8.53 -12.16
C ILE A 112 -7.84 8.58 -13.45
N GLN A 113 -8.27 7.41 -13.94
CA GLN A 113 -9.34 7.38 -14.92
C GLN A 113 -10.63 7.70 -14.18
N GLN A 114 -11.23 8.85 -14.49
CA GLN A 114 -12.63 9.05 -14.17
C GLN A 114 -13.39 7.97 -14.95
N LEU A 115 -13.85 6.92 -14.28
CA LEU A 115 -14.88 6.09 -14.87
C LEU A 115 -16.04 7.03 -15.23
N PRO A 116 -16.63 6.93 -16.44
CA PRO A 116 -17.89 7.59 -16.69
C PRO A 116 -18.87 7.00 -15.67
N LEU A 117 -19.11 7.73 -14.59
CA LEU A 117 -20.26 7.49 -13.73
C LEU A 117 -21.45 7.67 -14.65
N THR A 118 -22.01 6.56 -15.13
CA THR A 118 -23.34 6.56 -15.72
C THR A 118 -24.22 7.28 -14.73
N GLN A 119 -24.55 8.53 -15.02
CA GLN A 119 -25.49 9.31 -14.25
C GLN A 119 -26.76 8.45 -14.15
N PRO A 120 -27.35 8.25 -12.96
CA PRO A 120 -28.61 7.54 -12.88
C PRO A 120 -29.59 8.26 -13.79
N SER A 121 -30.00 7.58 -14.87
CA SER A 121 -30.99 8.07 -15.81
C SER A 121 -32.21 8.48 -14.99
N ARG A 122 -32.54 9.78 -15.04
CA ARG A 122 -33.81 10.28 -14.50
C ARG A 122 -34.94 9.39 -15.05
N PRO A 123 -35.80 8.80 -14.20
CA PRO A 123 -36.93 8.05 -14.69
C PRO A 123 -37.99 9.06 -15.09
N ASN A 124 -38.13 9.34 -16.39
CA ASN A 124 -39.40 9.64 -17.06
C ASN A 124 -39.15 10.22 -18.45
N ASP A 125 -39.38 9.41 -19.49
CA ASP A 125 -39.88 9.93 -20.78
C ASP A 125 -40.56 8.87 -21.67
N SER A 126 -40.83 7.66 -21.17
CA SER A 126 -41.47 6.58 -21.94
C SER A 126 -43.01 6.56 -21.88
N ALA A 127 -43.66 7.51 -21.19
CA ALA A 127 -45.11 7.52 -21.02
C ALA A 127 -45.88 8.49 -21.96
N ARG A 128 -45.27 8.97 -23.06
CA ARG A 128 -45.94 9.87 -24.02
C ARG A 128 -45.72 9.47 -25.48
N ARG A 129 -45.83 8.17 -25.79
CA ARG A 129 -45.80 7.71 -27.20
C ARG A 129 -46.66 6.48 -27.48
N GLN A 130 -47.72 6.28 -26.71
CA GLN A 130 -48.79 5.32 -27.01
C GLN A 130 -50.15 5.96 -26.78
N GLU A 131 -50.40 7.10 -27.41
CA GLU A 131 -51.77 7.56 -27.66
C GLU A 131 -51.75 8.42 -28.92
N LYS A 132 -51.71 7.73 -30.08
CA LYS A 132 -52.27 8.23 -31.32
C LYS A 132 -52.59 7.08 -32.27
#